data_AF-A0A3E0NS67-F1
#
_entry.id   AF-A0A3E0NS67-F1
#
_cell.length_a   1.000
_cell.length_b   1.000
_cell.length_c   1.000
_cell.angle_alpha   90.00
_cell.angle_beta   90.00
_cell.angle_gamma   90.00
#
_symmetry.space_group_name_H-M   'P 1'
#
loop_
_entity.id
_entity.type
_entity.pdbx_description
1 polymer ?
#
loop_
_entity_poly.entity_id
_entity_poly.type
_entity_poly.pdbx_seq_one_letter_code
_entity_poly.pdbx_strand_id
1 'polypeptide(L)'
;MQFDQARIAIRERSWLDNLDLALQVIRTHFKAVCVLAAWGVLPLVAMNYAMLYVLLSGDLSEEATFEMVWWSLVAVLFEAPLATAPVTLYLGQALFDAHPSGRKVARDLLACLPQLFLFQFLLRGLLFVMVLSAVIPYALWPYLNEVILLERNPLSARGGQLSTMKRSSVLHRGKSGDYIARGLAAAFFGGLLVVALYVTQSMVLRVLFGVSEGWTARVLALQGVLWIVAVFFTVVRFLSYLDQRIRSEGWEVELFLRAQRERMMRHAA
;
A
#
# COMPACT_ATOMS: atom_id res chain seq x y z
N MET A 1 12.91 12.12 11.44
CA MET A 1 11.74 12.81 10.84
C MET A 1 11.65 14.17 11.50
N GLN A 2 11.58 15.26 10.74
CA GLN A 2 11.36 16.61 11.28
C GLN A 2 9.85 16.83 11.38
N PHE A 3 9.33 17.00 12.60
CA PHE A 3 7.88 17.08 12.87
C PHE A 3 7.30 18.48 12.74
N ASP A 4 8.15 19.49 12.61
CA ASP A 4 7.78 20.91 12.65
C ASP A 4 7.16 21.41 11.32
N GLN A 5 6.97 20.53 10.31
CA GLN A 5 6.45 20.88 8.98
C GLN A 5 5.28 20.00 8.50
N ALA A 6 4.62 19.25 9.39
CA ALA A 6 3.51 18.39 8.97
C ALA A 6 2.36 19.21 8.37
N ARG A 7 2.17 19.12 7.04
CA ARG A 7 1.17 19.90 6.29
C ARG A 7 -0.27 19.39 6.44
N ILE A 8 -0.47 18.28 7.15
CA ILE A 8 -1.79 17.67 7.37
C ILE A 8 -2.18 17.89 8.83
N ALA A 9 -3.37 18.46 9.06
CA ALA A 9 -3.95 18.57 10.39
C ALA A 9 -4.11 17.17 11.02
N ILE A 10 -3.38 16.96 12.12
CA ILE A 10 -3.34 15.71 12.88
C ILE A 10 -4.55 15.72 13.82
N ARG A 11 -5.52 14.87 13.50
CA ARG A 11 -6.70 14.56 14.31
C ARG A 11 -6.97 13.06 14.18
N GLU A 12 -7.58 12.45 15.18
CA GLU A 12 -8.10 11.10 15.07
C GLU A 12 -9.10 11.00 13.91
N ARG A 13 -8.93 9.99 13.05
CA ARG A 13 -9.78 9.77 11.87
C ARG A 13 -10.42 8.40 11.91
N SER A 14 -11.67 8.31 11.46
CA SER A 14 -12.29 7.01 11.18
C SER A 14 -11.66 6.38 9.93
N TRP A 15 -11.86 5.08 9.76
CA TRP A 15 -11.36 4.39 8.56
C TRP A 15 -12.01 4.93 7.27
N LEU A 16 -13.27 5.35 7.32
CA LEU A 16 -13.96 5.99 6.19
C LEU A 16 -13.38 7.37 5.86
N ASP A 17 -13.01 8.16 6.88
CA ASP A 17 -12.33 9.45 6.66
C ASP A 17 -10.96 9.25 5.98
N ASN A 18 -10.29 8.13 6.24
CA ASN A 18 -9.03 7.78 5.58
C ASN A 18 -9.23 7.40 4.11
N LEU A 19 -10.37 6.79 3.74
CA LEU A 19 -10.72 6.54 2.34
C LEU A 19 -10.91 7.85 1.57
N ASP A 20 -11.67 8.78 2.14
CA ASP A 20 -11.91 10.09 1.53
C ASP A 20 -10.61 10.92 1.43
N LEU A 21 -9.85 10.99 2.52
CA LEU A 21 -8.55 11.67 2.51
C LEU A 21 -7.59 11.03 1.50
N ALA A 22 -7.62 9.71 1.30
CA ALA A 22 -6.79 9.07 0.30
C ALA A 22 -7.08 9.59 -1.12
N LEU A 23 -8.35 9.85 -1.47
CA LEU A 23 -8.70 10.47 -2.74
C LEU A 23 -8.11 11.89 -2.86
N GLN A 24 -8.19 12.69 -1.80
CA GLN A 24 -7.61 14.03 -1.78
C GLN A 24 -6.08 14.01 -1.91
N VAL A 25 -5.41 13.08 -1.22
CA VAL A 25 -3.96 12.89 -1.30
C VAL A 25 -3.55 12.45 -2.71
N ILE A 26 -4.24 11.46 -3.29
CA ILE A 26 -4.01 11.02 -4.66
C ILE A 26 -4.21 12.16 -5.64
N ARG A 27 -5.28 12.96 -5.50
CA ARG A 27 -5.52 14.13 -6.34
C ARG A 27 -4.39 15.16 -6.25
N THR A 28 -3.92 15.43 -5.04
CA THR A 28 -2.86 16.43 -4.80
C THR A 28 -1.51 15.97 -5.33
N HIS A 29 -1.19 14.68 -5.18
CA HIS A 29 0.08 14.09 -5.59
C HIS A 29 -0.03 13.23 -6.86
N PHE A 30 -1.06 13.46 -7.69
CA PHE A 30 -1.47 12.55 -8.77
C PHE A 30 -0.32 12.14 -9.67
N LYS A 31 0.42 13.12 -10.20
CA LYS A 31 1.56 12.85 -11.11
C LYS A 31 2.62 11.97 -10.45
N ALA A 32 2.99 12.28 -9.20
CA ALA A 32 4.03 11.53 -8.49
C ALA A 32 3.56 10.12 -8.16
N VAL A 33 2.32 9.97 -7.68
CA VAL A 33 1.71 8.66 -7.39
C VAL A 33 1.64 7.82 -8.67
N CYS A 34 1.18 8.37 -9.79
CA CYS A 34 1.11 7.65 -11.06
C CYS A 34 2.47 7.20 -11.58
N VAL A 35 3.48 8.08 -11.56
CA VAL A 35 4.83 7.74 -12.05
C VAL A 35 5.49 6.68 -11.17
N LEU A 36 5.39 6.81 -9.85
CA LEU A 36 5.99 5.86 -8.91
C LEU A 36 5.23 4.54 -8.86
N ALA A 37 3.91 4.57 -8.98
CA ALA A 37 3.10 3.38 -9.15
C ALA A 37 3.48 2.67 -10.45
N ALA A 38 3.56 3.38 -11.59
CA ALA A 38 3.97 2.78 -12.85
C ALA A 38 5.36 2.15 -12.77
N TRP A 39 6.31 2.80 -12.09
CA TRP A 39 7.65 2.26 -11.89
C TRP A 39 7.67 0.92 -11.13
N GLY A 40 6.86 0.77 -10.10
CA GLY A 40 6.76 -0.48 -9.33
C GLY A 40 5.83 -1.52 -9.96
N VAL A 41 4.75 -1.09 -10.60
CA VAL A 41 3.67 -1.95 -11.12
C VAL A 41 3.98 -2.51 -12.50
N LEU A 42 4.48 -1.70 -13.45
CA LEU A 42 4.65 -2.14 -14.83
C LEU A 42 5.55 -3.37 -15.00
N PRO A 43 6.68 -3.50 -14.28
CA PRO A 43 7.50 -4.72 -14.34
C PRO A 43 6.72 -5.96 -13.91
N LEU A 44 5.85 -5.82 -12.90
CA LEU A 44 5.06 -6.92 -12.35
C LEU A 44 3.86 -7.25 -13.23
N VAL A 45 3.23 -6.26 -13.87
CA VAL A 45 2.22 -6.50 -14.91
C VAL A 45 2.81 -7.32 -16.06
N ALA A 46 4.01 -6.97 -16.52
CA ALA A 46 4.69 -7.72 -17.58
C ALA A 46 5.03 -9.15 -17.15
N MET A 47 5.50 -9.32 -15.90
CA MET A 47 5.78 -10.64 -15.32
C MET A 47 4.50 -11.48 -15.19
N ASN A 48 3.41 -10.90 -14.66
CA ASN A 48 2.12 -11.56 -14.52
C ASN A 48 1.52 -11.94 -15.86
N TYR A 49 1.63 -11.06 -16.86
CA TYR A 49 1.22 -11.37 -18.22
C TYR A 49 1.98 -12.58 -18.77
N ALA A 50 3.31 -12.61 -18.64
CA ALA A 50 4.12 -13.73 -19.09
C ALA A 50 3.79 -15.03 -18.34
N MET A 51 3.59 -14.95 -17.02
CA MET A 51 3.19 -16.10 -16.19
C MET A 51 1.83 -16.66 -16.62
N LEU A 52 0.81 -15.80 -16.75
CA LEU A 52 -0.53 -16.20 -17.15
C LEU A 52 -0.56 -16.71 -18.59
N TYR A 53 0.26 -16.12 -19.49
CA TYR A 53 0.41 -16.62 -20.84
C TYR A 53 0.91 -18.06 -20.85
N VAL A 54 1.95 -18.38 -20.05
CA VAL A 54 2.46 -19.74 -19.95
C VAL A 54 1.44 -20.70 -19.33
N LEU A 55 0.76 -20.27 -18.26
CA LEU A 55 -0.14 -21.12 -17.49
C LEU A 55 -1.47 -21.42 -18.21
N LEU A 56 -2.00 -20.44 -18.95
CA LEU A 56 -3.36 -20.45 -19.49
C LEU A 56 -3.41 -20.30 -21.02
N SER A 57 -2.25 -20.42 -21.71
CA SER A 57 -2.11 -20.09 -23.14
C SER A 57 -3.24 -20.63 -24.01
N GLY A 58 -4.12 -19.71 -24.46
CA GLY A 58 -5.04 -19.94 -25.55
C GLY A 58 -6.40 -20.54 -25.20
N ASP A 59 -6.65 -20.89 -23.94
CA ASP A 59 -7.99 -21.33 -23.53
C ASP A 59 -8.86 -20.13 -23.14
N LEU A 60 -10.02 -20.02 -23.80
CA LEU A 60 -11.06 -19.02 -23.53
C LEU A 60 -12.29 -19.64 -22.88
N SER A 61 -12.18 -20.87 -22.36
CA SER A 61 -13.22 -21.53 -21.58
C SER A 61 -13.63 -20.71 -20.35
N GLU A 62 -14.83 -20.97 -19.83
CA GLU A 62 -15.30 -20.35 -18.58
C GLU A 62 -14.39 -20.72 -17.40
N GLU A 63 -13.87 -21.95 -17.39
CA GLU A 63 -12.88 -22.43 -16.42
C GLU A 63 -11.59 -21.58 -16.48
N ALA A 64 -11.05 -21.36 -17.68
CA ALA A 64 -9.88 -20.50 -17.88
C ALA A 64 -10.11 -19.04 -17.43
N THR A 65 -11.35 -18.55 -17.48
CA THR A 65 -11.69 -17.20 -16.98
C THR A 65 -11.61 -17.13 -15.46
N PHE A 66 -12.14 -18.13 -14.75
CA PHE A 66 -12.03 -18.20 -13.29
C PHE A 66 -10.56 -18.31 -12.86
N GLU A 67 -9.78 -19.20 -13.51
CA GLU A 67 -8.36 -19.36 -13.22
C GLU A 67 -7.56 -18.08 -13.47
N MET A 68 -7.83 -17.38 -14.58
CA MET A 68 -7.21 -16.09 -14.88
C MET A 68 -7.46 -15.08 -13.76
N VAL A 69 -8.71 -14.97 -13.29
CA VAL A 69 -9.09 -14.04 -12.21
C VAL A 69 -8.39 -14.44 -10.91
N TRP A 70 -8.44 -15.71 -10.56
CA TRP A 70 -7.83 -16.24 -9.35
C TRP A 70 -6.31 -16.00 -9.30
N TRP A 71 -5.59 -16.40 -10.34
CA TRP A 71 -4.14 -16.25 -10.41
C TRP A 71 -3.71 -14.78 -10.48
N SER A 72 -4.48 -13.93 -11.16
CA SER A 72 -4.25 -12.48 -11.16
C SER A 72 -4.40 -11.88 -9.77
N LEU A 73 -5.46 -12.24 -9.04
CA LEU A 73 -5.71 -11.75 -7.69
C LEU A 73 -4.60 -12.19 -6.73
N VAL A 74 -4.23 -13.47 -6.79
CA VAL A 74 -3.15 -14.05 -5.98
C VAL A 74 -1.83 -13.33 -6.24
N ALA A 75 -1.45 -13.15 -7.51
CA ALA A 75 -0.21 -12.47 -7.88
C ALA A 75 -0.18 -11.03 -7.33
N VAL A 76 -1.24 -10.25 -7.56
CA VAL A 76 -1.31 -8.86 -7.07
C VAL A 76 -1.28 -8.80 -5.54
N LEU A 77 -2.00 -9.67 -4.83
CA LEU A 77 -1.98 -9.71 -3.37
C LEU A 77 -0.60 -10.05 -2.81
N PHE A 78 0.18 -10.87 -3.51
CA PHE A 78 1.53 -11.22 -3.12
C PHE A 78 2.52 -10.08 -3.41
N GLU A 79 2.42 -9.48 -4.59
CA GLU A 79 3.35 -8.49 -5.14
C GLU A 79 3.13 -7.06 -4.64
N ALA A 80 1.90 -6.74 -4.22
CA ALA A 80 1.50 -5.38 -3.85
C ALA A 80 2.45 -4.65 -2.89
N PRO A 81 2.95 -5.25 -1.78
CA PRO A 81 3.84 -4.53 -0.86
C PRO A 81 5.13 -4.04 -1.52
N LEU A 82 5.67 -4.84 -2.46
CA LEU A 82 6.87 -4.49 -3.20
C LEU A 82 6.57 -3.46 -4.28
N ALA A 83 5.51 -3.71 -5.06
CA ALA A 83 5.07 -2.85 -6.15
C ALA A 83 4.76 -1.41 -5.69
N THR A 84 4.15 -1.27 -4.51
CA THR A 84 3.67 0.02 -4.02
C THR A 84 4.62 0.68 -3.01
N ALA A 85 5.74 0.02 -2.67
CA ALA A 85 6.79 0.57 -1.82
C ALA A 85 7.31 1.96 -2.27
N PRO A 86 7.53 2.24 -3.57
CA PRO A 86 7.93 3.57 -4.03
C PRO A 86 6.92 4.66 -3.67
N VAL A 87 5.62 4.35 -3.77
CA VAL A 87 4.52 5.27 -3.43
C VAL A 87 4.54 5.55 -1.92
N THR A 88 4.66 4.52 -1.08
CA THR A 88 4.74 4.68 0.39
C THR A 88 5.93 5.54 0.81
N LEU A 89 7.12 5.33 0.22
CA LEU A 89 8.31 6.13 0.52
C LEU A 89 8.14 7.59 0.11
N TYR A 90 7.58 7.84 -1.08
CA TYR A 90 7.31 9.19 -1.54
C TYR A 90 6.31 9.91 -0.66
N LEU A 91 5.20 9.25 -0.26
CA LEU A 91 4.21 9.84 0.64
C LEU A 91 4.82 10.17 2.01
N GLY A 92 5.70 9.29 2.52
CA GLY A 92 6.49 9.57 3.70
C GLY A 92 7.33 10.85 3.56
N GLN A 93 8.04 11.03 2.45
CA GLN A 93 8.81 12.25 2.20
C GLN A 93 7.91 13.47 1.99
N ALA A 94 6.85 13.37 1.20
CA ALA A 94 5.94 14.47 0.90
C ALA A 94 5.23 15.02 2.15
N LEU A 95 5.06 14.19 3.19
CA LEU A 95 4.47 14.62 4.45
C LEU A 95 5.42 15.42 5.34
N PHE A 96 6.72 15.10 5.32
CA PHE A 96 7.72 15.62 6.28
C PHE A 96 8.78 16.54 5.66
N ASP A 97 9.02 16.43 4.35
CA ASP A 97 10.04 17.21 3.63
C ASP A 97 9.37 18.25 2.73
N ALA A 98 9.85 19.49 2.74
CA ALA A 98 9.34 20.57 1.88
C ALA A 98 9.53 20.31 0.38
N HIS A 99 10.53 19.49 0.00
CA HIS A 99 10.87 19.16 -1.38
C HIS A 99 11.14 17.65 -1.52
N PRO A 100 10.11 16.82 -1.80
CA PRO A 100 10.31 15.38 -2.00
C PRO A 100 11.19 15.15 -3.24
N SER A 101 12.17 14.24 -3.13
CA SER A 101 13.13 13.99 -4.23
C SER A 101 13.11 12.53 -4.67
N GLY A 102 12.84 12.31 -5.97
CA GLY A 102 12.76 10.95 -6.54
C GLY A 102 14.05 10.14 -6.39
N ARG A 103 15.22 10.80 -6.48
CA ARG A 103 16.52 10.14 -6.24
C ARG A 103 16.66 9.59 -4.81
N LYS A 104 16.15 10.34 -3.83
CA LYS A 104 16.14 9.90 -2.43
C LYS A 104 15.19 8.71 -2.26
N VAL A 105 13.99 8.76 -2.86
CA VAL A 105 13.06 7.62 -2.89
C VAL A 105 13.71 6.36 -3.46
N ALA A 106 14.38 6.46 -4.61
CA ALA A 106 15.05 5.30 -5.23
C ALA A 106 16.18 4.74 -4.35
N ARG A 107 17.05 5.60 -3.81
CA ARG A 107 18.13 5.18 -2.90
C ARG A 107 17.58 4.52 -1.63
N ASP A 108 16.54 5.11 -1.06
CA ASP A 108 15.90 4.59 0.14
C ASP A 108 15.22 3.24 -0.13
N LEU A 109 14.57 3.08 -1.29
CA LEU A 109 14.02 1.79 -1.71
C LEU A 109 15.10 0.73 -1.83
N LEU A 110 16.20 1.04 -2.53
CA LEU A 110 17.33 0.11 -2.71
C LEU A 110 17.93 -0.31 -1.36
N ALA A 111 18.00 0.59 -0.38
CA ALA A 111 18.46 0.27 0.97
C ALA A 111 17.50 -0.67 1.73
N CYS A 112 16.18 -0.55 1.47
CA CYS A 112 15.15 -1.39 2.08
C CYS A 112 14.89 -2.70 1.31
N LEU A 113 15.34 -2.85 0.07
CA LEU A 113 15.07 -4.03 -0.77
C LEU A 113 15.44 -5.37 -0.12
N PRO A 114 16.62 -5.55 0.52
CA PRO A 114 16.97 -6.83 1.13
C PRO A 114 15.98 -7.23 2.23
N GLN A 115 15.51 -6.24 2.99
CA GLN A 115 14.56 -6.43 4.07
C GLN A 115 13.13 -6.68 3.55
N LEU A 116 12.71 -5.94 2.52
CA LEU A 116 11.45 -6.19 1.83
C LEU A 116 11.43 -7.60 1.24
N PHE A 117 12.51 -8.01 0.57
CA PHE A 117 12.60 -9.36 0.01
C PHE A 117 12.51 -10.44 1.10
N LEU A 118 13.22 -10.27 2.22
CA LEU A 118 13.17 -11.24 3.31
C LEU A 118 11.77 -11.37 3.94
N PHE A 119 11.12 -10.26 4.27
CA PHE A 119 9.84 -10.30 4.99
C PHE A 119 8.63 -10.42 4.06
N GLN A 120 8.62 -9.70 2.93
CA GLN A 120 7.47 -9.66 2.04
C GLN A 120 7.51 -10.74 0.97
N PHE A 121 8.69 -11.23 0.57
CA PHE A 121 8.77 -12.28 -0.46
C PHE A 121 9.03 -13.65 0.15
N LEU A 122 10.10 -13.82 0.94
CA LEU A 122 10.46 -15.13 1.52
C LEU A 122 9.49 -15.56 2.62
N LEU A 123 9.35 -14.78 3.69
CA LEU A 123 8.46 -15.14 4.80
C LEU A 123 7.01 -15.21 4.33
N ARG A 124 6.56 -14.23 3.55
CA ARG A 124 5.20 -14.23 3.03
C ARG A 124 4.97 -15.36 2.05
N GLY A 125 5.91 -15.63 1.15
CA GLY A 125 5.81 -16.71 0.17
C GLY A 125 5.71 -18.07 0.85
N LEU A 126 6.53 -18.30 1.90
CA LEU A 126 6.45 -19.50 2.72
C LEU A 126 5.08 -19.67 3.38
N LEU A 127 4.52 -18.58 3.92
CA LEU A 127 3.16 -18.61 4.46
C LEU A 127 2.13 -18.83 3.35
N PHE A 128 2.29 -18.18 2.19
CA PHE A 128 1.34 -18.25 1.08
C PHE A 128 1.13 -19.66 0.53
N VAL A 129 2.13 -20.55 0.61
CA VAL A 129 2.05 -21.96 0.21
C VAL A 129 0.92 -22.70 0.93
N MET A 130 0.51 -22.28 2.13
CA MET A 130 -0.61 -22.86 2.86
C MET A 130 -1.92 -22.07 2.69
N VAL A 131 -2.23 -21.56 1.48
CA VAL A 131 -3.48 -20.96 0.93
C VAL A 131 -4.45 -20.31 1.95
N LEU A 132 -4.97 -21.06 2.92
CA LEU A 132 -5.70 -20.57 4.10
C LEU A 132 -4.97 -19.46 4.87
N SER A 133 -3.64 -19.42 4.76
CA SER A 133 -2.78 -18.45 5.45
C SER A 133 -2.44 -17.22 4.61
N ALA A 134 -2.93 -17.04 3.39
CA ALA A 134 -2.72 -15.79 2.62
C ALA A 134 -3.36 -14.57 3.31
N VAL A 135 -4.49 -14.77 4.01
CA VAL A 135 -5.20 -13.74 4.78
C VAL A 135 -4.48 -13.40 6.09
N ILE A 136 -3.74 -14.36 6.65
CA ILE A 136 -3.13 -14.26 7.97
C ILE A 136 -2.05 -13.14 8.04
N PRO A 137 -1.09 -13.01 7.10
CA PRO A 137 -0.15 -11.89 7.07
C PRO A 137 -0.83 -10.53 6.94
N TYR A 138 -1.93 -10.45 6.20
CA TYR A 138 -2.71 -9.22 6.05
C TYR A 138 -3.40 -8.82 7.36
N ALA A 139 -3.86 -9.80 8.15
CA ALA A 139 -4.50 -9.56 9.45
C ALA A 139 -3.50 -9.34 10.60
N LEU A 140 -2.40 -10.09 10.63
CA LEU A 140 -1.42 -10.06 11.73
C LEU A 140 -0.38 -8.94 11.58
N TRP A 141 -0.01 -8.58 10.34
CA TRP A 141 1.02 -7.58 10.07
C TRP A 141 0.65 -6.58 8.96
N PRO A 142 -0.53 -5.91 9.05
CA PRO A 142 -1.04 -5.03 8.01
C PRO A 142 -0.06 -3.88 7.63
N TYR A 143 0.68 -3.36 8.61
CA TYR A 143 1.57 -2.20 8.42
C TYR A 143 3.07 -2.55 8.36
N LEU A 144 3.43 -3.82 8.15
CA LEU A 144 4.84 -4.22 8.13
C LEU A 144 5.64 -3.49 7.03
N ASN A 145 5.01 -3.24 5.88
CA ASN A 145 5.64 -2.50 4.78
C ASN A 145 6.02 -1.08 5.20
N GLU A 146 5.10 -0.37 5.84
CA GLU A 146 5.28 0.99 6.33
C GLU A 146 6.36 1.05 7.40
N VAL A 147 6.38 0.08 8.32
CA VAL A 147 7.43 -0.01 9.35
C VAL A 147 8.81 -0.21 8.72
N ILE A 148 8.94 -1.09 7.72
CA ILE A 148 10.20 -1.33 7.02
C ILE A 148 10.66 -0.06 6.29
N LEU A 149 9.76 0.55 5.50
CA LEU A 149 10.09 1.66 4.60
C LEU A 149 10.33 2.99 5.35
N LEU A 150 9.49 3.28 6.35
CA LEU A 150 9.44 4.59 6.99
C LEU A 150 10.28 4.63 8.28
N GLU A 151 10.29 3.55 9.08
CA GLU A 151 11.05 3.53 10.33
C GLU A 151 12.48 3.03 10.16
N ARG A 152 12.76 2.25 9.09
CA ARG A 152 14.11 1.72 8.77
C ARG A 152 14.78 1.00 9.93
N ASN A 153 14.00 0.25 10.71
CA ASN A 153 14.50 -0.50 11.85
C ASN A 153 15.42 -1.65 11.42
N PRO A 154 16.46 -1.98 12.20
CA PRO A 154 17.35 -3.09 11.86
C PRO A 154 16.63 -4.45 11.93
N LEU A 155 17.18 -5.45 11.20
CA LEU A 155 16.67 -6.83 11.21
C LEU A 155 16.77 -7.47 12.60
N SER A 156 17.88 -7.22 13.29
CA SER A 156 18.12 -7.67 14.66
C SER A 156 18.36 -6.45 15.56
N ALA A 157 17.91 -6.53 16.81
CA ALA A 157 18.07 -5.45 17.77
C ALA A 157 19.57 -5.18 17.98
N ARG A 158 20.01 -3.97 17.61
CA ARG A 158 21.39 -3.51 17.78
C ARG A 158 21.36 -2.14 18.45
N GLY A 159 22.19 -1.95 19.49
CA GLY A 159 22.39 -0.65 20.13
C GLY A 159 21.11 -0.01 20.69
N GLY A 160 20.26 -0.77 21.40
CA GLY A 160 19.04 -0.24 22.00
C GLY A 160 17.87 0.02 21.04
N GLN A 161 18.06 -0.15 19.74
CA GLN A 161 16.97 -0.07 18.74
C GLN A 161 16.18 -1.39 18.69
N LEU A 162 14.86 -1.28 18.60
CA LEU A 162 13.97 -2.43 18.44
C LEU A 162 14.14 -3.04 17.05
N SER A 163 14.09 -4.38 16.96
CA SER A 163 14.03 -5.05 15.65
C SER A 163 12.70 -4.78 14.96
N THR A 164 12.67 -4.86 13.63
CA THR A 164 11.47 -4.65 12.82
C THR A 164 10.27 -5.50 13.28
N MET A 165 10.50 -6.78 13.59
CA MET A 165 9.44 -7.68 14.06
C MET A 165 8.94 -7.30 15.46
N LYS A 166 9.84 -6.97 16.39
CA LYS A 166 9.45 -6.53 17.74
C LYS A 166 8.68 -5.22 17.68
N ARG A 167 9.13 -4.30 16.84
CA ARG A 167 8.50 -3.00 16.63
C ARG A 167 7.11 -3.13 16.03
N SER A 168 6.95 -3.93 14.98
CA SER A 168 5.65 -4.25 14.42
C SER A 168 4.74 -4.88 15.49
N SER A 169 5.23 -5.88 16.24
CA SER A 169 4.44 -6.50 17.33
C SER A 169 3.98 -5.49 18.40
N VAL A 170 4.84 -4.54 18.80
CA VAL A 170 4.47 -3.49 19.77
C VAL A 170 3.37 -2.58 19.21
N LEU A 171 3.46 -2.18 17.94
CA LEU A 171 2.46 -1.32 17.29
C LEU A 171 1.08 -1.99 17.18
N HIS A 172 1.05 -3.33 17.10
CA HIS A 172 -0.18 -4.10 16.92
C HIS A 172 -0.74 -4.70 18.22
N ARG A 173 -0.03 -4.58 19.35
CA ARG A 173 -0.45 -5.16 20.64
C ARG A 173 -1.75 -4.53 21.13
N GLY A 174 -2.76 -5.37 21.42
CA GLY A 174 -4.04 -4.95 21.99
C GLY A 174 -5.08 -4.38 21.00
N LYS A 175 -4.80 -4.37 19.69
CA LYS A 175 -5.74 -3.85 18.65
C LYS A 175 -6.01 -4.81 17.49
N SER A 176 -5.80 -6.11 17.67
CA SER A 176 -5.97 -7.13 16.60
C SER A 176 -7.39 -7.13 15.99
N GLY A 177 -8.43 -6.94 16.81
CA GLY A 177 -9.82 -6.91 16.32
C GLY A 177 -10.11 -5.74 15.37
N ASP A 178 -9.57 -4.56 15.63
CA ASP A 178 -9.72 -3.37 14.77
C ASP A 178 -9.03 -3.60 13.41
N TYR A 179 -7.84 -4.24 13.41
CA TYR A 179 -7.16 -4.56 12.15
C TYR A 179 -7.88 -5.60 11.31
N ILE A 180 -8.48 -6.62 11.95
CA ILE A 180 -9.31 -7.60 11.25
C ILE A 180 -10.53 -6.90 10.63
N ALA A 181 -11.22 -6.04 11.37
CA ALA A 181 -12.36 -5.29 10.86
C ALA A 181 -11.97 -4.40 9.68
N ARG A 182 -10.85 -3.67 9.78
CA ARG A 182 -10.30 -2.85 8.67
C ARG A 182 -9.88 -3.70 7.48
N GLY A 183 -9.31 -4.89 7.71
CA GLY A 183 -8.94 -5.83 6.65
C GLY A 183 -10.17 -6.36 5.89
N LEU A 184 -11.22 -6.76 6.62
CA LEU A 184 -12.50 -7.18 6.04
C LEU A 184 -13.17 -6.04 5.26
N ALA A 185 -13.18 -4.83 5.83
CA ALA A 185 -13.70 -3.66 5.14
C ALA A 185 -12.91 -3.37 3.86
N ALA A 186 -11.57 -3.39 3.93
CA ALA A 186 -10.72 -3.19 2.76
C ALA A 186 -10.96 -4.27 1.68
N ALA A 187 -11.13 -5.53 2.06
CA ALA A 187 -11.47 -6.61 1.14
C ALA A 187 -12.84 -6.40 0.48
N PHE A 188 -13.85 -6.01 1.27
CA PHE A 188 -15.20 -5.74 0.77
C PHE A 188 -15.23 -4.56 -0.20
N PHE A 189 -14.74 -3.39 0.23
CA PHE A 189 -14.71 -2.19 -0.61
C PHE A 189 -13.76 -2.36 -1.80
N GLY A 190 -12.62 -3.03 -1.63
CA GLY A 190 -11.69 -3.36 -2.70
C GLY A 190 -12.31 -4.28 -3.74
N GLY A 191 -13.01 -5.34 -3.32
CA GLY A 191 -13.74 -6.22 -4.22
C GLY A 191 -14.82 -5.49 -5.02
N LEU A 192 -15.62 -4.65 -4.35
CA LEU A 192 -16.63 -3.82 -5.03
C LEU A 192 -15.99 -2.87 -6.05
N LEU A 193 -14.88 -2.21 -5.70
CA LEU A 193 -14.15 -1.33 -6.62
C LEU A 193 -13.59 -2.08 -7.82
N VAL A 194 -13.01 -3.27 -7.62
CA VAL A 194 -12.51 -4.11 -8.71
C VAL A 194 -13.65 -4.47 -9.67
N VAL A 195 -14.78 -4.97 -9.15
CA VAL A 195 -15.94 -5.32 -9.99
C VAL A 195 -16.47 -4.10 -10.74
N ALA A 196 -16.67 -2.98 -10.04
CA ALA A 196 -17.19 -1.76 -10.63
C ALA A 196 -16.28 -1.22 -11.75
N LEU A 197 -14.97 -1.14 -11.49
CA LEU A 197 -13.99 -0.66 -12.47
C LEU A 197 -13.86 -1.63 -13.66
N TYR A 198 -13.86 -2.94 -13.40
CA TYR A 198 -13.75 -3.95 -14.46
C TYR A 198 -14.96 -3.96 -15.39
N VAL A 199 -16.17 -3.88 -14.84
CA VAL A 199 -17.41 -3.77 -15.63
C VAL A 199 -17.45 -2.44 -16.38
N THR A 200 -17.07 -1.34 -15.75
CA THR A 200 -17.07 -0.02 -16.38
C THR A 200 -16.08 0.05 -17.54
N GLN A 201 -14.84 -0.40 -17.36
CA GLN A 201 -13.84 -0.36 -18.42
C GLN A 201 -14.21 -1.29 -19.59
N SER A 202 -14.76 -2.48 -19.33
CA SER A 202 -15.16 -3.41 -20.39
C SER A 202 -16.31 -2.83 -21.22
N MET A 203 -17.29 -2.22 -20.55
CA MET A 203 -18.37 -1.49 -21.24
C MET A 203 -17.81 -0.34 -22.09
N VAL A 204 -16.91 0.48 -21.54
CA VAL A 204 -16.31 1.61 -22.26
C VAL A 204 -15.50 1.13 -23.48
N LEU A 205 -14.67 0.10 -23.32
CA LEU A 205 -13.86 -0.47 -24.40
C LEU A 205 -14.71 -1.06 -25.52
N ARG A 206 -15.78 -1.79 -25.17
CA ARG A 206 -16.71 -2.38 -26.14
C ARG A 206 -17.54 -1.32 -26.86
N VAL A 207 -18.10 -0.36 -26.13
CA VAL A 207 -19.03 0.63 -26.68
C VAL A 207 -18.32 1.73 -27.45
N LEU A 208 -17.25 2.31 -26.91
CA LEU A 208 -16.58 3.45 -27.53
C LEU A 208 -15.54 3.06 -28.59
N PHE A 209 -14.83 1.95 -28.37
CA PHE A 209 -13.70 1.58 -29.22
C PHE A 209 -13.96 0.32 -30.06
N GLY A 210 -15.09 -0.36 -29.86
CA GLY A 210 -15.43 -1.59 -30.60
C GLY A 210 -14.39 -2.71 -30.40
N VAL A 211 -13.57 -2.63 -29.35
CA VAL A 211 -12.48 -3.58 -29.11
C VAL A 211 -13.09 -4.91 -28.69
N SER A 212 -12.90 -5.94 -29.53
CA SER A 212 -13.21 -7.31 -29.12
C SER A 212 -12.21 -7.73 -28.04
N GLU A 213 -12.74 -8.20 -26.90
CA GLU A 213 -11.92 -8.61 -25.77
C GLU A 213 -11.25 -9.96 -26.05
N GLY A 214 -10.17 -9.93 -26.83
CA GLY A 214 -9.22 -11.03 -26.92
C GLY A 214 -8.53 -11.26 -25.58
N TRP A 215 -7.88 -12.43 -25.45
CA TRP A 215 -7.24 -12.87 -24.21
C TRP A 215 -6.29 -11.80 -23.61
N THR A 216 -5.40 -11.24 -24.44
CA THR A 216 -4.45 -10.19 -24.03
C THR A 216 -5.15 -8.95 -23.47
N ALA A 217 -6.23 -8.51 -24.12
CA ALA A 217 -6.97 -7.33 -23.67
C ALA A 217 -7.62 -7.58 -22.30
N ARG A 218 -8.20 -8.77 -22.07
CA ARG A 218 -8.80 -9.13 -20.78
C ARG A 218 -7.78 -9.19 -19.66
N VAL A 219 -6.63 -9.84 -19.90
CA VAL A 219 -5.55 -9.94 -18.90
C VAL A 219 -5.04 -8.55 -18.52
N LEU A 220 -4.73 -7.71 -19.51
CA LEU A 220 -4.22 -6.36 -19.25
C LEU A 220 -5.27 -5.46 -18.57
N ALA A 221 -6.54 -5.57 -18.96
CA ALA A 221 -7.64 -4.84 -18.35
C ALA A 221 -7.84 -5.27 -16.88
N LEU A 222 -7.81 -6.57 -16.59
CA LEU A 222 -7.92 -7.09 -15.23
C LEU A 222 -6.73 -6.64 -14.37
N GLN A 223 -5.50 -6.80 -14.86
CA GLN A 223 -4.29 -6.35 -14.17
C GLN A 223 -4.35 -4.85 -13.88
N GLY A 224 -4.73 -4.03 -14.88
CA GLY A 224 -4.88 -2.59 -14.72
C GLY A 224 -5.83 -2.22 -13.57
N VAL A 225 -7.00 -2.85 -13.50
CA VAL A 225 -7.97 -2.60 -12.43
C VAL A 225 -7.45 -3.03 -11.07
N LEU A 226 -6.89 -4.24 -10.97
CA LEU A 226 -6.35 -4.75 -9.70
C LEU A 226 -5.26 -3.82 -9.16
N TRP A 227 -4.37 -3.35 -10.03
CA TRP A 227 -3.29 -2.44 -9.63
C TRP A 227 -3.76 -1.03 -9.28
N ILE A 228 -4.75 -0.49 -9.99
CA ILE A 228 -5.37 0.80 -9.63
C ILE A 228 -5.94 0.72 -8.21
N VAL A 229 -6.67 -0.35 -7.89
CA VAL A 229 -7.25 -0.56 -6.56
C VAL A 229 -6.14 -0.78 -5.52
N ALA A 230 -5.09 -1.55 -5.82
CA ALA A 230 -3.97 -1.77 -4.92
C ALA A 230 -3.19 -0.48 -4.59
N VAL A 231 -2.99 0.40 -5.59
CA VAL A 231 -2.35 1.70 -5.40
C VAL A 231 -3.22 2.61 -4.53
N PHE A 232 -4.54 2.65 -4.77
CA PHE A 232 -5.48 3.38 -3.91
C PHE A 232 -5.39 2.92 -2.44
N PHE A 233 -5.49 1.61 -2.19
CA PHE A 233 -5.40 1.06 -0.84
C PHE A 233 -4.01 1.24 -0.21
N THR A 234 -2.96 1.40 -1.00
CA THR A 234 -1.64 1.76 -0.45
C THR A 234 -1.66 3.14 0.21
N VAL A 235 -2.34 4.12 -0.39
CA VAL A 235 -2.49 5.45 0.22
C VAL A 235 -3.34 5.38 1.48
N VAL A 236 -4.45 4.65 1.44
CA VAL A 236 -5.32 4.41 2.63
C VAL A 236 -4.54 3.75 3.76
N ARG A 237 -3.70 2.76 3.45
CA ARG A 237 -2.87 2.04 4.41
C ARG A 237 -1.79 2.93 5.01
N PHE A 238 -1.15 3.78 4.19
CA PHE A 238 -0.20 4.79 4.65
C PHE A 238 -0.85 5.76 5.65
N LEU A 239 -2.04 6.29 5.33
CA LEU A 239 -2.78 7.18 6.23
C LEU A 239 -3.22 6.47 7.52
N SER A 240 -3.67 5.22 7.41
CA SER A 240 -4.07 4.41 8.56
C SER A 240 -2.88 4.07 9.47
N TYR A 241 -1.69 3.86 8.89
CA TYR A 241 -0.45 3.68 9.64
C TYR A 241 -0.08 4.95 10.42
N LEU A 242 -0.18 6.12 9.80
CA LEU A 242 0.07 7.40 10.47
C LEU A 242 -0.91 7.63 11.62
N ASP A 243 -2.21 7.43 11.39
CA ASP A 243 -3.24 7.55 12.44
C ASP A 243 -2.96 6.59 13.61
N GLN A 244 -2.58 5.34 13.32
CA GLN A 244 -2.21 4.39 14.38
C GLN A 244 -0.98 4.87 15.15
N ARG A 245 0.03 5.40 14.46
CA ARG A 245 1.26 5.90 15.10
C ARG A 245 0.98 7.12 15.99
N ILE A 246 0.14 8.04 15.51
CA ILE A 246 -0.32 9.20 16.27
C ILE A 246 -0.99 8.75 17.58
N ARG A 247 -1.89 7.75 17.51
CA ARG A 247 -2.58 7.18 18.67
C ARG A 247 -1.66 6.43 19.63
N SER A 248 -0.74 5.61 19.11
CA SER A 248 0.08 4.72 19.95
C SER A 248 1.30 5.41 20.56
N GLU A 249 1.85 6.42 19.88
CA GLU A 249 3.07 7.12 20.32
C GLU A 249 2.77 8.46 20.99
N GLY A 250 1.50 8.86 21.09
CA GLY A 250 1.11 10.11 21.74
C GLY A 250 1.64 11.35 21.03
N TRP A 251 1.88 11.28 19.72
CA TRP A 251 2.38 12.43 18.95
C TRP A 251 1.47 13.65 19.06
N GLU A 252 0.17 13.46 19.30
CA GLU A 252 -0.74 14.58 19.55
C GLU A 252 -0.31 15.41 20.75
N VAL A 253 0.16 14.77 21.83
CA VAL A 253 0.63 15.45 23.03
C VAL A 253 1.93 16.19 22.75
N GLU A 254 2.88 15.53 22.07
CA GLU A 254 4.17 16.17 21.74
C GLU A 254 3.98 17.36 20.80
N LEU A 255 3.12 17.23 19.78
CA LEU A 255 2.81 18.30 18.84
C LEU A 255 1.98 19.41 19.47
N PHE A 256 1.04 19.08 20.35
CA PHE A 256 0.27 20.08 21.10
C PHE A 256 1.18 20.88 22.03
N LEU A 257 2.05 20.22 22.80
CA LEU A 257 3.02 20.88 23.67
C LEU A 257 3.99 21.78 22.87
N ARG A 258 4.41 21.35 21.67
CA ARG A 258 5.25 22.17 20.78
C ARG A 258 4.49 23.36 20.19
N ALA A 259 3.25 23.17 19.73
CA ALA A 259 2.41 24.27 19.24
C ALA A 259 2.11 25.30 20.33
N GLN A 260 1.89 24.85 21.58
CA GLN A 260 1.77 25.73 22.74
C GLN A 260 3.08 26.48 23.02
N ARG A 261 4.22 25.80 22.95
CA ARG A 261 5.53 26.43 23.09
C ARG A 261 5.76 27.53 22.06
N GLU A 262 5.43 27.30 20.79
CA GLU A 262 5.52 28.34 19.75
C GLU A 262 4.61 29.53 20.03
N ARG A 263 3.37 29.29 20.48
CA ARG A 263 2.46 30.39 20.87
C ARG A 263 3.04 31.21 22.02
N MET A 264 3.58 30.56 23.05
CA MET A 264 4.22 31.26 24.17
C MET A 264 5.44 32.07 23.70
N MET A 265 6.28 31.53 22.82
CA MET A 265 7.43 32.25 22.27
C MET A 265 7.01 33.46 21.42
N ARG A 266 5.90 33.38 20.68
CA ARG A 266 5.35 34.51 19.93
C ARG A 266 4.69 35.58 20.81
N HIS A 267 4.20 35.22 22.00
CA HIS A 267 3.66 36.17 22.97
C HIS A 267 4.74 36.79 23.88
N ALA A 268 5.90 36.15 23.98
CA ALA A 268 7.05 36.63 24.76
C ALA A 268 8.02 37.52 23.96
N ALA A 269 7.84 37.63 22.64
CA ALA A 269 8.59 38.49 21.73
C ALA A 269 7.74 39.70 21.32
#